data_AF-A0A925L520-F1
#
_entry.id   AF-A0A925L520-F1
#
_cell.length_a   1.000
_cell.length_b   1.000
_cell.length_c   1.000
_cell.angle_alpha   90.00
_cell.angle_beta   90.00
_cell.angle_gamma   90.00
#
_symmetry.space_group_name_H-M   'P 1'
#
loop_
_entity.id
_entity.type
_entity.pdbx_description
1 polymer ?
#
loop_
_entity_poly.entity_id
_entity_poly.type
_entity_poly.pdbx_seq_one_letter_code
_entity_poly.pdbx_strand_id
1 'polypeptide(L)'
;NMLTLFEVLSKKPRAEIEAEFHGQGYGKLKKALVELTVETLRPVQESYADLMKNQDHLMGVLDAGAQRARGIAAQTITRVRDAMGFVRPGV
;
A
#
# COMPACT_ATOMS: atom_id res chain seq x y z
N ASN A 1 -3.27 12.43 18.38
CA ASN A 1 -3.87 11.83 17.18
C ASN A 1 -3.87 12.80 15.98
N MET A 2 -4.61 13.91 15.99
CA MET A 2 -4.66 14.84 14.84
C MET A 2 -3.31 15.45 14.43
N LEU A 3 -2.51 15.92 15.39
CA LEU A 3 -1.16 16.44 15.10
C LEU A 3 -0.27 15.37 14.46
N THR A 4 -0.31 14.14 14.98
CA THR A 4 0.44 13.00 14.43
C THR A 4 0.05 12.70 12.99
N LEU A 5 -1.24 12.72 12.66
CA LEU A 5 -1.71 12.54 11.28
C LEU A 5 -1.23 13.68 10.39
N PHE A 6 -1.30 14.93 10.87
CA PHE A 6 -0.83 16.08 10.14
C PHE A 6 0.69 16.00 9.86
N GLU A 7 1.50 15.63 10.85
CA GLU A 7 2.95 15.41 10.69
C GLU A 7 3.25 14.37 9.61
N VAL A 8 2.57 13.21 9.68
CA VAL A 8 2.82 12.11 8.73
C VAL A 8 2.44 12.49 7.29
N LEU A 9 1.33 13.21 7.10
CA LEU A 9 0.82 13.59 5.79
C LEU A 9 1.56 14.81 5.21
N SER A 10 1.83 15.84 6.01
CA SER A 10 2.51 17.07 5.57
C SER A 10 4.03 16.95 5.50
N LYS A 11 4.61 15.94 6.18
CA LYS A 11 6.06 15.80 6.41
C LYS A 11 6.70 16.97 7.16
N LYS A 12 5.91 17.85 7.76
CA LYS A 12 6.38 18.94 8.60
C LYS A 12 6.67 18.46 10.03
N PRO A 13 7.70 19.02 10.69
CA PRO A 13 7.95 18.73 12.10
C PRO A 13 6.84 19.31 12.98
N ARG A 14 6.54 18.64 14.10
CA ARG A 14 5.50 19.07 15.05
C ARG A 14 5.58 20.55 15.44
N ALA A 15 6.79 21.06 15.71
CA ALA A 15 6.99 22.43 16.16
C ALA A 15 6.50 23.47 15.12
N GLU A 16 6.67 23.17 13.83
CA GLU A 16 6.17 24.05 12.76
C GLU A 16 4.64 24.04 12.72
N ILE A 17 4.03 22.86 12.86
CA ILE A 17 2.57 22.69 12.88
C ILE A 17 1.97 23.38 14.12
N GLU A 18 2.59 23.22 15.29
CA GLU A 18 2.14 23.88 16.53
C GLU A 18 2.23 25.40 16.42
N ALA A 19 3.30 25.93 15.82
CA ALA A 19 3.44 27.36 15.54
C ALA A 19 2.38 27.84 14.53
N GLU A 20 2.14 27.08 13.46
CA GLU A 20 1.18 27.41 12.40
C GLU A 20 -0.26 27.51 12.92
N PHE A 21 -0.63 26.68 13.90
CA PHE A 21 -1.99 26.64 14.47
C PHE A 21 -2.10 27.27 15.86
N HIS A 22 -1.03 27.87 16.39
CA HIS A 22 -1.04 28.51 17.71
C HIS A 22 -2.12 29.61 17.78
N GLY A 23 -2.97 29.55 18.80
CA GLY A 23 -4.03 30.54 19.03
C GLY A 23 -5.22 30.49 18.05
N GLN A 24 -5.22 29.57 17.07
CA GLN A 24 -6.28 29.49 16.04
C GLN A 24 -7.42 28.53 16.39
N GLY A 25 -7.26 27.75 17.47
CA GLY A 25 -8.23 26.75 17.93
C GLY A 25 -8.27 25.49 17.08
N TYR A 26 -8.81 24.41 17.65
CA TYR A 26 -8.83 23.08 17.02
C TYR A 26 -9.68 22.99 15.74
N GLY A 27 -10.64 23.91 15.54
CA GLY A 27 -11.49 23.91 14.36
C GLY A 27 -10.72 24.13 13.06
N LYS A 28 -9.72 25.02 13.06
CA LYS A 28 -8.91 25.31 11.88
C LYS A 28 -7.92 24.17 11.59
N LEU A 29 -7.29 23.60 12.62
CA LEU A 29 -6.46 22.41 12.49
C LEU A 29 -7.24 21.23 11.87
N LYS A 30 -8.48 20.99 12.31
CA LYS A 30 -9.32 19.92 11.76
C LYS A 30 -9.62 20.12 10.28
N LYS A 31 -9.99 21.34 9.86
CA LYS A 31 -10.27 21.64 8.45
C LYS A 31 -9.03 21.43 7.58
N ALA A 32 -7.89 21.97 8.01
CA ALA A 32 -6.62 21.80 7.31
C ALA A 32 -6.20 20.32 7.23
N LEU A 33 -6.39 19.54 8.29
CA LEU A 33 -6.12 18.11 8.28
C LEU A 33 -7.01 17.36 7.28
N VAL A 34 -8.29 17.71 7.17
CA VAL A 34 -9.21 17.09 6.21
C VAL A 34 -8.77 17.39 4.79
N GLU A 35 -8.50 18.65 4.46
CA GLU A 35 -8.01 19.05 3.13
C GLU A 35 -6.72 18.32 2.77
N LEU A 36 -5.73 18.33 3.69
CA LEU A 36 -4.47 17.62 3.51
C LEU A 36 -4.69 16.11 3.29
N THR A 37 -5.60 15.49 4.03
CA THR A 37 -5.92 14.06 3.88
C THR A 37 -6.51 13.77 2.51
N VAL A 38 -7.46 14.59 2.05
CA VAL A 38 -8.09 14.45 0.73
C VAL A 38 -7.05 14.56 -0.37
N GLU A 39 -6.22 15.60 -0.35
CA GLU A 39 -5.18 15.79 -1.37
C GLU A 39 -4.12 14.69 -1.35
N THR A 40 -3.74 14.21 -0.16
CA THR A 40 -2.77 13.11 -0.05
C THR A 40 -3.32 11.80 -0.61
N LEU A 41 -4.61 11.51 -0.43
CA LEU A 41 -5.24 10.27 -0.89
C LEU A 41 -5.74 10.33 -2.33
N ARG A 42 -5.95 11.53 -2.89
CA ARG A 42 -6.39 11.75 -4.28
C ARG A 42 -5.60 10.91 -5.31
N PRO A 43 -4.26 10.95 -5.38
CA PRO A 43 -3.51 10.18 -6.38
C PRO A 43 -3.66 8.66 -6.19
N VAL A 44 -3.84 8.19 -4.96
CA VAL A 44 -4.09 6.76 -4.68
C VAL A 44 -5.47 6.34 -5.20
N GLN A 45 -6.49 7.18 -4.99
CA GLN A 45 -7.85 6.93 -5.48
C GLN A 45 -7.91 6.96 -7.01
N GLU A 46 -7.23 7.91 -7.64
CA GLU A 46 -7.12 8.02 -9.10
C GLU A 46 -6.42 6.80 -9.69
N SER A 47 -5.26 6.42 -9.15
CA SER A 47 -4.53 5.21 -9.57
C SER A 47 -5.36 3.94 -9.41
N TYR A 48 -6.08 3.80 -8.29
CA TYR A 48 -7.00 2.68 -8.08
C TYR A 48 -8.11 2.67 -9.14
N ALA A 49 -8.75 3.80 -9.41
CA ALA A 49 -9.81 3.91 -10.39
C ALA A 49 -9.33 3.55 -11.80
N ASP A 50 -8.11 3.97 -12.16
CA ASP A 50 -7.52 3.67 -13.47
C ASP A 50 -7.15 2.19 -13.62
N LEU A 51 -6.59 1.57 -12.56
CA LEU A 51 -6.33 0.13 -12.54
C LEU A 51 -7.61 -0.69 -12.67
N MET A 52 -8.68 -0.28 -11.99
CA MET A 52 -9.97 -0.98 -12.04
C MET A 52 -10.69 -0.84 -13.38
N LYS A 53 -10.43 0.23 -14.14
CA LYS A 53 -10.93 0.40 -15.51
C LYS A 53 -10.19 -0.49 -16.51
N ASN A 54 -8.95 -0.88 -16.22
CA ASN A 54 -8.11 -1.70 -17.10
C ASN A 54 -7.91 -3.11 -16.52
N GLN A 55 -8.97 -3.91 -16.57
CA GLN A 55 -8.96 -5.26 -16.02
C GLN A 55 -7.92 -6.16 -16.68
N ASP A 56 -7.70 -6.04 -18.00
CA ASP A 56 -6.71 -6.86 -18.71
C ASP A 56 -5.28 -6.59 -18.23
N HIS A 57 -4.92 -5.31 -18.04
CA HIS A 57 -3.64 -4.95 -17.46
C HIS A 57 -3.48 -5.50 -16.03
N LEU A 58 -4.52 -5.36 -15.20
CA LEU A 58 -4.52 -5.90 -13.84
C LEU A 58 -4.31 -7.42 -13.83
N MET A 59 -5.03 -8.15 -14.68
CA MET A 59 -4.87 -9.60 -14.82
C MET A 59 -3.47 -9.97 -15.29
N GLY A 60 -2.90 -9.25 -16.26
CA GLY A 60 -1.52 -9.48 -16.71
C GLY A 60 -0.48 -9.31 -15.59
N VAL A 61 -0.64 -8.29 -14.74
CA VAL A 61 0.23 -8.08 -13.56
C VAL A 61 0.09 -9.24 -12.56
N LEU A 62 -1.14 -9.67 -12.28
CA LEU A 62 -1.43 -10.78 -11.36
C LEU A 62 -0.85 -12.10 -11.88
N ASP A 63 -1.01 -12.39 -13.17
CA ASP A 63 -0.48 -13.61 -13.80
C ASP A 63 1.05 -13.64 -13.76
N ALA A 64 1.71 -12.53 -14.08
CA ALA A 64 3.16 -12.42 -13.98
C ALA A 64 3.64 -12.61 -12.52
N GLY A 65 2.91 -12.05 -11.55
CA GLY A 65 3.17 -12.26 -10.13
C GLY A 65 3.02 -13.72 -9.72
N ALA A 66 1.95 -14.37 -10.16
CA ALA A 66 1.67 -15.77 -9.90
C ALA A 66 2.75 -16.69 -10.49
N GLN A 67 3.23 -16.43 -11.71
CA GLN A 67 4.32 -17.19 -12.32
C GLN A 67 5.61 -17.10 -11.50
N ARG A 68 6.00 -15.89 -11.07
CA ARG A 68 7.18 -15.70 -10.21
C ARG A 68 7.03 -16.44 -8.88
N ALA A 69 5.88 -16.29 -8.22
CA ALA A 69 5.59 -16.95 -6.96
C ALA A 69 5.61 -18.49 -7.09
N ARG A 70 5.02 -19.03 -8.16
CA ARG A 70 5.04 -20.47 -8.48
C ARG A 70 6.47 -20.98 -8.65
N GLY A 71 7.33 -20.24 -9.33
CA GLY A 71 8.75 -20.62 -9.50
C GLY A 71 9.47 -20.79 -8.16
N ILE A 72 9.24 -19.89 -7.20
CA ILE A 72 9.82 -19.96 -5.86
C ILE A 72 9.18 -21.10 -5.06
N ALA A 73 7.85 -21.18 -5.06
CA ALA A 73 7.10 -22.20 -4.31
C ALA A 73 7.41 -23.62 -4.80
N ALA A 74 7.63 -23.81 -6.10
CA ALA A 74 7.98 -25.09 -6.71
C ALA A 74 9.29 -25.66 -6.10
N GLN A 75 10.29 -24.81 -5.84
CA GLN A 75 11.54 -25.27 -5.23
C GLN A 75 11.34 -25.78 -3.80
N THR A 76 10.48 -25.11 -3.04
CA THR A 76 10.15 -25.51 -1.67
C THR A 76 9.32 -26.80 -1.67
N ILE A 77 8.29 -26.90 -2.50
CA ILE A 77 7.46 -28.11 -2.53
C ILE A 77 8.24 -29.33 -3.05
N THR A 78 9.17 -29.16 -3.98
CA THR A 78 10.05 -30.25 -4.43
C THR A 78 10.90 -30.77 -3.27
N ARG A 79 11.56 -29.87 -2.50
CA ARG A 79 12.35 -30.28 -1.33
C ARG A 79 11.52 -31.00 -0.27
N VAL A 80 10.31 -30.52 0.00
CA VAL A 80 9.37 -31.17 0.94
C VAL A 80 8.96 -32.54 0.42
N ARG A 81 8.63 -32.66 -0.87
CA ARG A 81 8.23 -33.94 -1.49
C ARG A 81 9.35 -34.96 -1.45
N ASP A 82 10.58 -34.54 -1.76
CA ASP A 82 11.76 -35.40 -1.71
C ASP A 82 12.04 -35.88 -0.27
N ALA A 83 11.97 -34.98 0.72
CA ALA A 83 12.18 -35.31 2.13
C ALA A 83 11.12 -36.28 2.70
N MET A 84 9.88 -36.19 2.20
CA MET A 84 8.77 -37.07 2.60
C MET A 84 8.74 -38.41 1.84
N GLY A 85 9.63 -38.61 0.85
CA GLY A 85 9.66 -39.83 0.04
C GLY A 85 8.51 -39.95 -0.96
N PHE A 86 7.89 -38.84 -1.37
CA PHE A 86 6.85 -38.88 -2.40
C PHE A 86 7.43 -39.22 -3.78
N VAL A 87 6.79 -40.15 -4.49
CA VAL A 87 7.16 -40.50 -5.86
C VAL A 87 6.87 -39.30 -6.77
N ARG A 88 7.88 -38.84 -7.52
CA ARG A 88 7.69 -37.79 -8.52
C ARG A 88 6.76 -38.34 -9.61
N PRO A 89 5.68 -37.62 -10.02
CA PRO A 89 4.87 -38.03 -11.16
C PRO A 89 5.80 -38.26 -12.35
N GLY A 90 5.68 -39.44 -12.96
CA GLY A 90 6.68 -40.05 -13.82
C GLY A 90 7.28 -39.15 -14.90
N VAL A 91 8.59 -39.32 -15.05
CA VAL A 91 9.29 -39.26 -16.34
C VAL A 91 8.80 -40.43 -17.19
#